data_AF-A0A352EW95-F1
#
_entry.id   AF-A0A352EW95-F1
#
_cell.length_a   1.000
_cell.length_b   1.000
_cell.length_c   1.000
_cell.angle_alpha   90.00
_cell.angle_beta   90.00
_cell.angle_gamma   90.00
#
_symmetry.space_group_name_H-M   'P 1'
#
loop_
_entity.id
_entity.type
_entity.pdbx_description
1 polymer ?
#
loop_
_entity_poly.entity_id
_entity_poly.type
_entity_poly.pdbx_seq_one_letter_code
_entity_poly.pdbx_strand_id
1 'polypeptide(L)'
;MPEKFNSPSLRFLFLLTIGTVSLFAAATAAQAQFAPGEIRQVERENSSRENSIESRTHKRNRDPNEVMAEVNDDLRQLNQLNDVLAMHTATAGPLDYDSLLSNATEIKKRSLRLRTDLALPKGDSKEKLPDFKDAEQGELQPALSTLHTLLESLLHNPIFSDAGEVDMQLAAKARRDLDTIVVLSEKVRKNAEKRSKASAKSQ
;
A
#
# COMPACT_ATOMS: atom_id res chain seq x y z
N MET A 1 -55.47 -46.21 -31.84
CA MET A 1 -56.77 -46.74 -31.38
C MET A 1 -56.54 -48.09 -30.72
N PRO A 2 -57.28 -48.50 -29.67
CA PRO A 2 -57.86 -47.71 -28.59
C PRO A 2 -57.56 -48.31 -27.18
N GLU A 3 -57.79 -47.50 -26.13
CA GLU A 3 -58.49 -47.82 -24.84
C GLU A 3 -58.04 -49.01 -23.94
N LYS A 4 -58.11 -49.00 -22.60
CA LYS A 4 -58.84 -48.19 -21.60
C LYS A 4 -58.31 -48.58 -20.20
N PHE A 5 -58.28 -47.59 -19.27
CA PHE A 5 -58.70 -47.62 -17.86
C PHE A 5 -58.22 -48.78 -16.94
N ASN A 6 -57.73 -48.54 -15.72
CA ASN A 6 -58.53 -47.95 -14.63
C ASN A 6 -57.63 -47.67 -13.40
N SER A 7 -57.82 -46.51 -12.76
CA SER A 7 -57.40 -46.22 -11.37
C SER A 7 -58.48 -46.73 -10.40
N PRO A 8 -58.32 -46.73 -9.05
CA PRO A 8 -58.47 -45.47 -8.29
C PRO A 8 -57.79 -45.37 -6.89
N SER A 9 -57.74 -44.13 -6.39
CA SER A 9 -57.89 -43.67 -4.97
C SER A 9 -56.82 -44.05 -3.92
N LEU A 10 -56.46 -43.24 -2.91
CA LEU A 10 -57.23 -42.23 -2.19
C LEU A 10 -56.30 -41.17 -1.54
N ARG A 11 -56.88 -40.01 -1.27
CA ARG A 11 -56.28 -38.71 -0.93
C ARG A 11 -56.20 -38.45 0.60
N PHE A 12 -55.55 -37.31 0.91
CA PHE A 12 -55.69 -36.43 2.08
C PHE A 12 -54.85 -36.81 3.33
N LEU A 13 -54.32 -35.88 4.14
CA LEU A 13 -54.71 -34.50 4.44
C LEU A 13 -53.51 -33.71 5.03
N PHE A 14 -53.52 -32.40 4.86
CA PHE A 14 -52.62 -31.39 5.45
C PHE A 14 -52.95 -31.08 6.94
N LEU A 15 -52.05 -30.29 7.57
CA LEU A 15 -52.19 -29.40 8.75
C LEU A 15 -51.75 -30.00 10.12
N LEU A 16 -51.12 -29.30 11.08
CA LEU A 16 -50.49 -27.98 11.21
C LEU A 16 -50.00 -27.86 12.69
N THR A 17 -48.70 -27.62 12.95
CA THR A 17 -48.09 -26.86 14.11
C THR A 17 -48.31 -27.38 15.58
N ILE A 18 -47.60 -27.05 16.69
CA ILE A 18 -46.70 -25.97 17.21
C ILE A 18 -45.79 -26.56 18.33
N GLY A 19 -44.57 -26.03 18.54
CA GLY A 19 -43.99 -25.78 19.90
C GLY A 19 -42.80 -26.66 20.36
N THR A 20 -41.54 -26.32 20.04
CA THR A 20 -40.52 -25.63 20.89
C THR A 20 -40.17 -26.26 22.24
N VAL A 21 -38.89 -26.68 22.44
CA VAL A 21 -37.96 -26.19 23.50
C VAL A 21 -36.51 -26.52 23.09
N SER A 22 -35.64 -25.51 23.24
CA SER A 22 -34.20 -25.49 22.96
C SER A 22 -33.35 -26.38 23.86
N LEU A 23 -32.22 -26.89 23.35
CA LEU A 23 -31.02 -27.09 24.17
C LEU A 23 -29.78 -26.55 23.45
N PHE A 24 -29.09 -25.65 24.14
CA PHE A 24 -27.81 -25.06 23.79
C PHE A 24 -26.70 -26.12 23.74
N ALA A 25 -25.87 -26.07 22.71
CA ALA A 25 -24.48 -26.53 22.77
C ALA A 25 -23.60 -25.42 22.19
N ALA A 26 -23.12 -24.54 23.06
CA ALA A 26 -22.13 -23.54 22.71
C ALA A 26 -20.78 -24.25 22.54
N ALA A 27 -20.35 -24.47 21.29
CA ALA A 27 -18.95 -24.72 20.99
C ALA A 27 -18.22 -23.36 21.06
N THR A 28 -17.57 -23.09 22.18
CA THR A 28 -16.61 -22.00 22.31
C THR A 28 -15.38 -22.29 21.46
N ALA A 29 -15.45 -21.98 20.17
CA ALA A 29 -14.27 -21.66 19.40
C ALA A 29 -13.98 -20.18 19.65
N ALA A 30 -12.99 -19.90 20.49
CA ALA A 30 -12.46 -18.57 20.73
C ALA A 30 -11.83 -18.03 19.43
N GLN A 31 -12.67 -17.51 18.53
CA GLN A 31 -12.24 -16.62 17.48
C GLN A 31 -12.07 -15.25 18.12
N ALA A 32 -10.81 -14.89 18.36
CA ALA A 32 -10.42 -13.54 18.69
C ALA A 32 -10.99 -12.59 17.61
N GLN A 33 -12.09 -11.92 17.96
CA GLN A 33 -12.64 -10.81 17.22
C GLN A 33 -11.68 -9.63 17.42
N PHE A 34 -10.60 -9.58 16.65
CA PHE A 34 -9.83 -8.35 16.52
C PHE A 34 -10.69 -7.38 15.72
N ALA A 35 -11.14 -6.31 16.39
CA ALA A 35 -11.89 -5.26 15.76
C ALA A 35 -11.06 -4.66 14.60
N PRO A 36 -11.66 -4.34 13.44
CA PRO A 36 -10.93 -3.75 12.31
C PRO A 36 -10.25 -2.40 12.61
N GLY A 37 -10.52 -1.79 13.78
CA GLY A 37 -9.80 -0.63 14.30
C GLY A 37 -8.45 -0.94 14.95
N GLU A 38 -8.30 -2.08 15.63
CA GLU A 38 -7.06 -2.43 16.34
C GLU A 38 -5.94 -2.81 15.38
N ILE A 39 -6.23 -3.56 14.31
CA ILE A 39 -5.22 -3.90 13.30
C ILE A 39 -4.63 -2.64 12.66
N ARG A 40 -5.47 -1.63 12.40
CA ARG A 40 -5.05 -0.35 11.80
C ARG A 40 -4.25 0.52 12.77
N GLN A 41 -4.45 0.36 14.08
CA GLN A 41 -3.74 1.07 15.13
C GLN A 41 -2.39 0.40 15.41
N VAL A 42 -2.35 -0.93 15.46
CA VAL A 42 -1.12 -1.72 15.58
C VAL A 42 -0.22 -1.53 14.36
N GLU A 43 -0.76 -1.48 13.13
CA GLU A 43 0.04 -1.19 11.93
C GLU A 43 0.62 0.24 11.93
N ARG A 44 -0.15 1.22 12.42
CA ARG A 44 0.33 2.61 12.61
C ARG A 44 1.40 2.69 13.69
N GLU A 45 1.23 1.97 14.79
CA GLU A 45 2.20 1.95 15.89
C GLU A 45 3.48 1.22 15.48
N ASN A 46 3.39 0.07 14.79
CA ASN A 46 4.57 -0.63 14.27
C ASN A 46 5.33 0.22 13.25
N SER A 47 4.62 0.89 12.34
CA SER A 47 5.25 1.82 11.38
C SER A 47 5.92 3.01 12.08
N SER A 48 5.34 3.47 13.20
CA SER A 48 5.91 4.56 14.00
C SER A 48 7.15 4.09 14.77
N ARG A 49 7.14 2.85 15.26
CA ARG A 49 8.27 2.24 15.98
C ARG A 49 9.44 1.94 15.04
N GLU A 50 9.19 1.37 13.87
CA GLU A 50 10.19 1.11 12.84
C GLU A 50 10.90 2.42 12.42
N ASN A 51 10.12 3.47 12.11
CA ASN A 51 10.64 4.83 11.84
C ASN A 51 11.47 5.41 13.02
N SER A 52 11.09 5.11 14.26
CA SER A 52 11.77 5.65 15.46
C SER A 52 13.08 4.92 15.80
N ILE A 53 13.21 3.66 15.41
CA ILE A 53 14.41 2.85 15.66
C ILE A 53 15.47 3.19 14.61
N GLU A 54 15.08 3.29 13.34
CA GLU A 54 15.99 3.66 12.25
C GLU A 54 16.54 5.09 12.41
N SER A 55 15.72 6.03 12.91
CA SER A 55 16.15 7.41 13.17
C SER A 55 17.05 7.59 14.40
N ARG A 56 17.08 6.63 15.34
CA ARG A 56 17.92 6.71 16.56
C ARG A 56 19.31 6.12 16.38
N THR A 57 19.48 5.14 15.49
CA THR A 57 20.80 4.53 15.21
C THR A 57 21.67 5.38 14.28
N HIS A 58 21.07 6.19 13.40
CA HIS A 58 21.80 7.01 12.42
C HIS A 58 22.24 8.41 12.91
N LYS A 59 21.82 8.85 14.11
CA LYS A 59 22.15 10.18 14.65
C LYS A 59 23.56 10.33 15.25
N ARG A 60 24.48 9.40 14.93
CA ARG A 60 25.88 9.46 15.37
C ARG A 60 26.68 10.25 14.32
N ASN A 61 26.85 11.55 14.55
CA ASN A 61 27.89 12.43 13.96
C ASN A 61 28.35 12.03 12.55
N ARG A 62 27.42 11.85 11.60
CA ARG A 62 27.74 11.45 10.23
C ARG A 62 28.42 12.61 9.51
N ASP A 63 29.41 12.30 8.69
CA ASP A 63 30.10 13.32 7.89
C ASP A 63 29.08 13.97 6.93
N PRO A 64 28.93 15.30 6.93
CA PRO A 64 28.02 15.99 6.01
C PRO A 64 28.27 15.65 4.53
N ASN A 65 29.51 15.41 4.13
CA ASN A 65 29.85 15.03 2.76
C ASN A 65 29.38 13.61 2.44
N GLU A 66 29.44 12.69 3.41
CA GLU A 66 28.91 11.33 3.27
C GLU A 66 27.39 11.37 3.11
N VAL A 67 26.70 12.16 3.94
CA VAL A 67 25.25 12.35 3.85
C VAL A 67 24.87 12.94 2.49
N MET A 68 25.58 13.96 2.01
CA MET A 68 25.30 14.54 0.70
C MET A 68 25.59 13.57 -0.46
N ALA A 69 26.63 12.74 -0.35
CA ALA A 69 26.91 11.69 -1.32
C ALA A 69 25.78 10.65 -1.37
N GLU A 70 25.23 10.26 -0.21
CA GLU A 70 24.07 9.36 -0.13
C GLU A 70 22.79 9.99 -0.70
N VAL A 71 22.53 11.26 -0.40
CA VAL A 71 21.39 12.00 -0.97
C VAL A 71 21.47 11.98 -2.50
N ASN A 72 22.64 12.30 -3.07
CA ASN A 72 22.84 12.30 -4.52
C ASN A 72 22.72 10.89 -5.13
N ASP A 73 23.20 9.86 -4.43
CA ASP A 73 22.99 8.47 -4.83
C ASP A 73 21.51 8.10 -4.87
N ASP A 74 20.78 8.43 -3.81
CA ASP A 74 19.37 8.12 -3.70
C ASP A 74 18.51 8.83 -4.73
N LEU A 75 18.75 10.11 -4.99
CA LEU A 75 18.05 10.85 -6.04
C LEU A 75 18.29 10.20 -7.43
N ARG A 76 19.55 9.85 -7.74
CA ARG A 76 19.89 9.19 -9.00
C ARG A 76 19.20 7.83 -9.14
N GLN A 77 19.20 7.04 -8.08
CA GLN A 77 18.61 5.70 -8.07
C GLN A 77 17.08 5.75 -8.11
N LEU A 78 16.46 6.70 -7.41
CA LEU A 78 15.02 6.95 -7.52
C LEU A 78 14.61 7.37 -8.94
N ASN A 79 15.44 8.15 -9.64
CA ASN A 79 15.17 8.48 -11.04
C ASN A 79 15.16 7.23 -11.93
N GLN A 80 16.14 6.34 -11.79
CA GLN A 80 16.18 5.07 -12.53
C GLN A 80 14.99 4.17 -12.21
N LEU A 81 14.60 4.07 -10.93
CA LEU A 81 13.43 3.31 -10.50
C LEU A 81 12.13 3.93 -11.06
N ASN A 82 12.07 5.26 -11.18
CA ASN A 82 10.94 5.96 -11.77
C ASN A 82 10.77 5.63 -13.27
N ASP A 83 11.87 5.55 -14.02
CA ASP A 83 11.85 5.14 -15.43
C ASP A 83 11.28 3.73 -15.60
N VAL A 84 11.64 2.81 -14.70
CA VAL A 84 11.09 1.44 -14.69
C VAL A 84 9.59 1.44 -14.40
N LEU A 85 9.12 2.26 -13.45
CA LEU A 85 7.69 2.42 -13.20
C LEU A 85 6.95 2.96 -14.42
N ALA A 86 7.51 3.94 -15.12
CA ALA A 86 6.94 4.50 -16.34
C ALA A 86 6.74 3.41 -17.42
N MET A 87 7.67 2.46 -17.53
CA MET A 87 7.50 1.32 -18.45
C MET A 87 6.31 0.44 -18.04
N HIS A 88 6.16 0.14 -16.75
CA HIS A 88 5.05 -0.68 -16.25
C HIS A 88 3.67 0.00 -16.41
N THR A 89 3.61 1.32 -16.34
CA THR A 89 2.35 2.08 -16.53
C THR A 89 2.01 2.29 -18.00
N ALA A 90 3.01 2.34 -18.89
CA ALA A 90 2.81 2.51 -20.32
C ALA A 90 2.35 1.22 -21.05
N THR A 91 2.72 0.04 -20.55
CA THR A 91 2.36 -1.23 -21.19
C THR A 91 1.09 -1.83 -20.62
N ALA A 92 0.12 -2.19 -21.48
CA ALA A 92 -1.06 -2.99 -21.12
C ALA A 92 -0.75 -4.50 -20.91
N GLY A 93 0.52 -4.85 -20.72
CA GLY A 93 1.00 -6.22 -20.58
C GLY A 93 0.85 -6.78 -19.16
N PRO A 94 1.10 -8.09 -18.97
CA PRO A 94 1.16 -8.67 -17.64
C PRO A 94 2.28 -8.00 -16.81
N LEU A 95 1.97 -7.68 -15.57
CA LEU A 95 2.93 -7.10 -14.64
C LEU A 95 3.88 -8.18 -14.11
N ASP A 96 5.17 -7.89 -14.14
CA ASP A 96 6.19 -8.68 -13.44
C ASP A 96 6.16 -8.33 -11.93
N TYR A 97 5.46 -9.16 -11.16
CA TYR A 97 5.27 -8.92 -9.73
C TYR A 97 6.55 -9.04 -8.91
N ASP A 98 7.54 -9.82 -9.35
CA ASP A 98 8.80 -9.98 -8.62
C ASP A 98 9.69 -8.75 -8.82
N SER A 99 9.75 -8.23 -10.05
CA SER A 99 10.39 -6.95 -10.34
C SER A 99 9.72 -5.80 -9.58
N LEU A 100 8.39 -5.72 -9.60
CA LEU A 100 7.65 -4.68 -8.86
C LEU A 100 7.88 -4.76 -7.35
N LEU A 101 7.96 -5.97 -6.78
CA LEU A 101 8.26 -6.16 -5.36
C LEU A 101 9.64 -5.61 -4.99
N SER A 102 10.65 -5.91 -5.81
CA SER A 102 12.01 -5.43 -5.63
C SER A 102 12.09 -3.90 -5.75
N ASN A 103 11.53 -3.35 -6.84
CA ASN A 103 11.55 -1.91 -7.13
C ASN A 103 10.83 -1.11 -6.04
N ALA A 104 9.65 -1.56 -5.60
CA ALA A 104 8.90 -0.89 -4.53
C ALA A 104 9.66 -0.91 -3.20
N THR A 105 10.41 -1.98 -2.92
CA THR A 105 11.24 -2.08 -1.70
C THR A 105 12.39 -1.06 -1.73
N GLU A 106 13.10 -0.95 -2.85
CA GLU A 106 14.18 0.02 -3.01
C GLU A 106 13.67 1.48 -3.01
N ILE A 107 12.53 1.77 -3.66
CA ILE A 107 11.90 3.09 -3.61
C ILE A 107 11.60 3.50 -2.16
N LYS A 108 10.98 2.60 -1.39
CA LYS A 108 10.64 2.86 0.03
C LYS A 108 11.89 3.19 0.84
N LYS A 109 12.92 2.34 0.75
CA LYS A 109 14.18 2.45 1.48
C LYS A 109 14.87 3.78 1.21
N ARG A 110 15.04 4.14 -0.06
CA ARG A 110 15.73 5.38 -0.47
C ARG A 110 14.93 6.63 -0.09
N SER A 111 13.61 6.59 -0.26
CA SER A 111 12.73 7.70 0.16
C SER A 111 12.78 7.92 1.68
N LEU A 112 12.86 6.84 2.45
CA LEU A 112 12.97 6.91 3.90
C LEU A 112 14.31 7.50 4.36
N ARG A 113 15.40 7.12 3.69
CA ARG A 113 16.73 7.67 3.93
C ARG A 113 16.79 9.16 3.57
N LEU A 114 16.35 9.56 2.37
CA LEU A 114 16.23 10.97 1.97
C LEU A 114 15.42 11.79 2.97
N ARG A 115 14.28 11.28 3.43
CA ARG A 115 13.45 11.95 4.43
C ARG A 115 14.20 12.22 5.74
N THR A 116 15.08 11.30 6.12
CA THR A 116 15.86 11.36 7.36
C THR A 116 17.05 12.30 7.20
N ASP A 117 17.80 12.14 6.11
CA ASP A 117 19.04 12.86 5.84
C ASP A 117 18.81 14.34 5.52
N LEU A 118 17.74 14.67 4.80
CA LEU A 118 17.43 16.05 4.42
C LEU A 118 16.76 16.87 5.53
N ALA A 119 16.21 16.21 6.56
CA ALA A 119 15.51 16.83 7.68
C ALA A 119 14.48 17.93 7.28
N LEU A 120 13.83 17.76 6.12
CA LEU A 120 12.95 18.79 5.55
C LEU A 120 11.80 19.17 6.49
N PRO A 121 11.42 20.47 6.55
CA PRO A 121 10.35 20.95 7.40
C PRO A 121 9.03 20.28 7.04
N LYS A 122 8.19 20.05 8.05
CA LYS A 122 6.81 19.62 7.81
C LYS A 122 6.01 20.83 7.36
N GLY A 123 5.32 20.71 6.22
CA GLY A 123 4.36 21.72 5.78
C GLY A 123 3.10 21.77 6.63
N ASP A 124 2.30 22.81 6.43
CA ASP A 124 0.98 22.91 7.05
C ASP A 124 0.08 21.76 6.60
N SER A 125 -0.56 21.09 7.55
CA SER A 125 -1.40 19.90 7.34
C SER A 125 -2.71 20.17 6.60
N LYS A 126 -2.93 21.39 6.10
CA LYS A 126 -4.17 21.83 5.44
C LYS A 126 -4.11 21.70 3.92
N GLU A 127 -2.93 21.51 3.33
CA GLU A 127 -2.84 21.28 1.89
C GLU A 127 -3.35 19.89 1.58
N LYS A 128 -4.35 19.83 0.70
CA LYS A 128 -4.93 18.56 0.28
C LYS A 128 -3.86 17.75 -0.44
N LEU A 129 -3.56 16.57 0.09
CA LEU A 129 -2.89 15.54 -0.69
C LEU A 129 -3.70 15.32 -1.98
N PRO A 130 -3.03 15.09 -3.13
CA PRO A 130 -3.76 14.75 -4.33
C PRO A 130 -4.66 13.53 -4.05
N ASP A 131 -5.88 13.55 -4.57
CA ASP A 131 -6.90 12.56 -4.25
C ASP A 131 -6.55 11.24 -4.95
N PHE A 132 -5.77 10.39 -4.27
CA PHE A 132 -5.29 9.11 -4.82
C PHE A 132 -6.23 7.94 -4.51
N LYS A 133 -7.54 8.19 -4.36
CA LYS A 133 -8.54 7.19 -3.96
C LYS A 133 -8.47 5.89 -4.78
N ASP A 134 -8.14 5.98 -6.06
CA ASP A 134 -8.06 4.79 -6.93
C ASP A 134 -6.82 3.93 -6.59
N ALA A 135 -5.70 4.54 -6.22
CA ALA A 135 -4.56 3.84 -5.64
C ALA A 135 -4.85 3.27 -4.24
N GLU A 136 -5.77 3.89 -3.49
CA GLU A 136 -6.18 3.41 -2.17
C GLU A 136 -7.11 2.19 -2.22
N GLN A 137 -7.81 1.99 -3.33
CA GLN A 137 -8.72 0.85 -3.54
C GLN A 137 -8.00 -0.49 -3.77
N GLY A 138 -6.66 -0.48 -3.78
CA GLY A 138 -5.83 -1.70 -3.90
C GLY A 138 -5.63 -2.17 -5.34
N GLU A 139 -6.02 -1.36 -6.31
CA GLU A 139 -5.67 -1.60 -7.71
C GLU A 139 -4.20 -1.24 -7.96
N LEU A 140 -3.46 -2.20 -8.53
CA LEU A 140 -2.01 -2.08 -8.65
C LEU A 140 -1.59 -1.06 -9.72
N GLN A 141 -2.24 -1.04 -10.88
CA GLN A 141 -1.92 -0.10 -11.96
C GLN A 141 -2.12 1.38 -11.54
N PRO A 142 -3.28 1.78 -10.99
CA PRO A 142 -3.47 3.13 -10.48
C PRO A 142 -2.45 3.52 -9.39
N ALA A 143 -2.08 2.58 -8.51
CA ALA A 143 -1.06 2.79 -7.50
C ALA A 143 0.34 3.01 -8.10
N LEU A 144 0.72 2.27 -9.15
CA LEU A 144 1.98 2.47 -9.86
C LEU A 144 2.03 3.81 -10.58
N SER A 145 0.95 4.19 -11.28
CA SER A 145 0.83 5.49 -11.94
C SER A 145 0.96 6.64 -10.93
N THR A 146 0.27 6.52 -9.80
CA THR A 146 0.37 7.49 -8.71
C THR A 146 1.80 7.60 -8.15
N LEU A 147 2.46 6.46 -7.94
CA LEU A 147 3.83 6.42 -7.40
C LEU A 147 4.82 7.07 -8.36
N HIS A 148 4.66 6.82 -9.66
CA HIS A 148 5.43 7.46 -10.73
C HIS A 148 5.27 8.98 -10.70
N THR A 149 4.03 9.50 -10.69
CA THR A 149 3.79 10.95 -10.63
C THR A 149 4.36 11.60 -9.36
N LEU A 150 4.29 10.92 -8.21
CA LEU A 150 4.90 11.43 -6.97
C LEU A 150 6.42 11.50 -7.07
N LEU A 151 7.06 10.47 -7.64
CA LEU A 151 8.49 10.45 -7.88
C LEU A 151 8.92 11.55 -8.86
N GLU A 152 8.19 11.73 -9.97
CA GLU A 152 8.44 12.87 -10.87
C GLU A 152 8.33 14.20 -10.13
N SER A 153 7.29 14.38 -9.32
CA SER A 153 7.07 15.62 -8.57
C SER A 153 8.16 15.91 -7.54
N LEU A 154 8.72 14.86 -6.93
CA LEU A 154 9.84 14.95 -6.01
C LEU A 154 11.14 15.26 -6.76
N LEU A 155 11.46 14.48 -7.81
CA LEU A 155 12.73 14.57 -8.53
C LEU A 155 12.90 15.89 -9.29
N HIS A 156 11.79 16.50 -9.72
CA HIS A 156 11.78 17.82 -10.35
C HIS A 156 11.57 18.97 -9.35
N ASN A 157 11.58 18.69 -8.05
CA ASN A 157 11.44 19.75 -7.05
C ASN A 157 12.70 20.64 -7.05
N PRO A 158 12.57 21.98 -7.25
CA PRO A 158 13.71 22.87 -7.34
C PRO A 158 14.61 22.93 -6.09
N ILE A 159 14.18 22.43 -4.93
CA ILE A 159 15.05 22.35 -3.75
C ILE A 159 16.27 21.45 -3.96
N PHE A 160 16.23 20.58 -4.97
CA PHE A 160 17.33 19.70 -5.34
C PHE A 160 18.23 20.30 -6.45
N SER A 161 17.91 21.50 -6.93
CA SER A 161 18.68 22.25 -7.93
C SER A 161 19.48 23.38 -7.26
N ASP A 162 20.52 23.90 -7.95
CA ASP A 162 21.54 24.79 -7.38
C ASP A 162 21.04 25.95 -6.49
N ALA A 163 21.54 25.92 -5.25
CA ALA A 163 21.97 26.98 -4.32
C ALA A 163 21.27 28.36 -4.27
N GLY A 164 20.00 28.45 -4.65
CA GLY A 164 19.15 29.61 -4.32
C GLY A 164 18.75 29.64 -2.83
N GLU A 165 17.96 30.65 -2.45
CA GLU A 165 17.26 30.63 -1.16
C GLU A 165 16.37 29.39 -1.07
N VAL A 166 16.45 28.67 0.06
CA VAL A 166 15.61 27.49 0.30
C VAL A 166 14.16 27.96 0.47
N ASP A 167 13.34 27.69 -0.55
CA ASP A 167 11.91 27.93 -0.46
C ASP A 167 11.27 26.91 0.50
N MET A 168 10.74 27.43 1.61
CA MET A 168 10.11 26.63 2.66
C MET A 168 8.87 25.85 2.18
N GLN A 169 8.14 26.37 1.21
CA GLN A 169 6.98 25.68 0.62
C GLN A 169 7.44 24.52 -0.26
N LEU A 170 8.49 24.71 -1.06
CA LEU A 170 9.05 23.64 -1.87
C LEU A 170 9.67 22.53 -1.00
N ALA A 171 10.34 22.90 0.09
CA ALA A 171 10.88 21.96 1.06
C ALA A 171 9.78 21.17 1.79
N ALA A 172 8.72 21.85 2.21
CA ALA A 172 7.53 21.24 2.81
C ALA A 172 6.82 20.29 1.83
N LYS A 173 6.73 20.66 0.55
CA LYS A 173 6.17 19.81 -0.50
C LYS A 173 7.00 18.54 -0.69
N ALA A 174 8.31 18.64 -0.87
CA ALA A 174 9.19 17.48 -0.99
C ALA A 174 9.09 16.56 0.24
N ARG A 175 8.96 17.13 1.44
CA ARG A 175 8.72 16.35 2.65
C ARG A 175 7.44 15.51 2.56
N ARG A 176 6.33 16.11 2.11
CA ARG A 176 5.05 15.40 1.94
C ARG A 176 5.11 14.35 0.83
N ASP A 177 5.80 14.67 -0.26
CA ASP A 177 5.99 13.72 -1.38
C ASP A 177 6.74 12.48 -0.87
N LEU A 178 7.87 12.67 -0.15
CA LEU A 178 8.62 11.57 0.48
C LEU A 178 7.76 10.73 1.44
N ASP A 179 6.97 11.37 2.31
CA ASP A 179 6.08 10.66 3.23
C ASP A 179 5.01 9.84 2.47
N THR A 180 4.47 10.38 1.38
CA THR A 180 3.46 9.70 0.55
C THR A 180 4.07 8.55 -0.25
N ILE A 181 5.25 8.75 -0.83
CA ILE A 181 6.00 7.73 -1.57
C ILE A 181 6.31 6.54 -0.67
N VAL A 182 6.76 6.76 0.58
CA VAL A 182 7.02 5.67 1.54
C VAL A 182 5.76 4.84 1.81
N VAL A 183 4.61 5.49 1.99
CA VAL A 183 3.34 4.79 2.23
C VAL A 183 2.88 4.01 0.98
N LEU A 184 2.94 4.65 -0.19
CA LEU A 184 2.43 4.05 -1.42
C LEU A 184 3.32 2.92 -1.94
N SER A 185 4.64 3.08 -1.87
CA SER A 185 5.60 2.01 -2.19
C SER A 185 5.37 0.77 -1.32
N GLU A 186 5.10 0.92 -0.02
CA GLU A 186 4.73 -0.20 0.84
C GLU A 186 3.41 -0.86 0.41
N LYS A 187 2.40 -0.08 0.01
CA LYS A 187 1.14 -0.62 -0.53
C LYS A 187 1.38 -1.41 -1.83
N VAL A 188 2.17 -0.88 -2.75
CA VAL A 188 2.55 -1.53 -4.01
C VAL A 188 3.29 -2.83 -3.72
N ARG A 189 4.30 -2.80 -2.84
CA ARG A 189 5.07 -3.96 -2.38
C ARG A 189 4.16 -5.08 -1.87
N LYS A 190 3.25 -4.78 -0.94
CA LYS A 190 2.30 -5.74 -0.38
C LYS A 190 1.34 -6.32 -1.44
N ASN A 191 0.90 -5.51 -2.41
CA ASN A 191 0.02 -5.97 -3.48
C ASN A 191 0.76 -6.87 -4.47
N ALA A 192 1.99 -6.51 -4.86
CA ALA A 192 2.84 -7.34 -5.72
C ALA A 192 3.13 -8.69 -5.05
N GLU A 193 3.50 -8.70 -3.77
CA GLU A 193 3.76 -9.93 -3.00
C GLU A 193 2.54 -10.87 -2.94
N LYS A 194 1.33 -10.32 -2.72
CA LYS A 194 0.09 -11.11 -2.73
C LYS A 194 -0.16 -11.76 -4.10
N ARG A 195 0.11 -11.02 -5.18
CA ARG A 195 -0.14 -11.47 -6.55
C ARG A 195 0.90 -12.49 -7.02
N SER A 196 2.18 -12.34 -6.67
CA SER A 196 3.20 -13.35 -7.02
C SER A 196 2.96 -14.68 -6.31
N LYS A 197 2.52 -14.65 -5.05
CA LYS A 197 2.12 -15.86 -4.31
C LYS A 197 0.88 -16.52 -4.90
N ALA A 198 -0.07 -15.74 -5.44
CA ALA A 198 -1.28 -16.29 -6.06
C ALA A 198 -0.99 -16.95 -7.41
N SER A 199 -0.12 -16.34 -8.23
CA SER A 199 0.32 -16.93 -9.50
C SER A 199 1.11 -18.23 -9.30
N ALA A 200 1.99 -18.29 -8.30
CA ALA A 200 2.77 -19.49 -7.98
C ALA A 200 1.93 -20.66 -7.47
N LYS A 201 0.75 -20.42 -6.89
CA LYS A 201 -0.18 -21.48 -6.41
C LYS A 201 -1.12 -22.01 -7.48
N SER A 202 -1.19 -21.33 -8.64
CA SER A 202 -2.09 -21.70 -9.73
C SER A 202 -1.38 -22.51 -10.84
N GLN A 203 -0.09 -22.82 -10.63
CA GLN A 203 0.74 -23.68 -11.47
C GLN A 203 1.01 -25.01 -10.75
#